data_AF-A0A353GAJ5-F1
#
_entry.id   AF-A0A353GAJ5-F1
#
_cell.length_a   1.000
_cell.length_b   1.000
_cell.length_c   1.000
_cell.angle_alpha   90.00
_cell.angle_beta   90.00
_cell.angle_gamma   90.00
#
_symmetry.space_group_name_H-M   'P 1'
#
loop_
_entity.id
_entity.type
_entity.pdbx_description
1 polymer ?
#
loop_
_entity_poly.entity_id
_entity_poly.type
_entity_poly.pdbx_seq_one_letter_code
_entity_poly.pdbx_strand_id
1 'polypeptide(L)'
;MLYFARWKTILLWLAILVSVLLALPNLFSKEGLKHLPSWFPVKQMTLGLDLQGGSHIMLQMQRSDIVKERLDSIVGDIRTNLRDANIRYTGLSGTGQAIQVRITDVAQVDAAKKALQSLTNLV
;
A
#
# COMPACT_ATOMS: atom_id res chain seq x y z
N MET A 1 1.62 -23.83 58.84
CA MET A 1 2.52 -22.84 58.21
C MET A 1 3.53 -23.61 57.39
N LEU A 2 3.54 -23.46 56.06
CA LEU A 2 4.51 -24.17 55.21
C LEU A 2 5.91 -23.55 55.42
N TYR A 3 6.77 -24.24 56.16
CA TYR A 3 8.18 -23.86 56.30
C TYR A 3 8.95 -24.41 55.10
N PHE A 4 9.34 -23.52 54.18
CA PHE A 4 10.19 -23.88 53.05
C PHE A 4 11.66 -23.86 53.45
N ALA A 5 12.43 -24.87 53.02
CA ALA A 5 13.87 -24.91 53.26
C ALA A 5 14.56 -23.69 52.61
N ARG A 6 15.45 -23.02 53.36
CA ARG A 6 16.10 -21.76 52.95
C ARG A 6 16.80 -21.84 51.59
N TRP A 7 17.37 -22.98 51.25
CA TRP A 7 17.95 -23.27 49.92
C TRP A 7 16.94 -23.10 48.78
N LYS A 8 15.70 -23.60 48.95
CA LYS A 8 14.65 -23.46 47.95
C LYS A 8 14.27 -22.00 47.75
N THR A 9 14.22 -21.22 48.84
CA THR A 9 13.98 -19.78 48.80
C THR A 9 15.10 -19.03 48.07
N ILE A 10 16.36 -19.38 48.33
CA ILE A 10 17.52 -18.79 47.64
C ILE A 10 17.46 -19.08 46.14
N LEU A 11 17.18 -20.33 45.74
CA LEU A 11 17.03 -20.69 44.33
C LEU A 11 15.90 -19.92 43.65
N LEU A 12 14.77 -19.72 44.34
CA LEU A 12 13.62 -19.02 43.81
C LEU A 12 13.95 -17.53 43.57
N TRP A 13 14.60 -16.87 44.54
CA TRP A 13 15.08 -15.50 44.37
C TRP A 13 16.11 -15.37 43.27
N LEU A 14 17.04 -16.32 43.16
CA LEU A 14 18.04 -16.33 42.09
C LEU A 14 17.40 -16.48 40.71
N ALA A 15 16.42 -17.37 40.56
CA ALA A 15 15.68 -17.53 39.31
C ALA A 15 14.91 -16.26 38.92
N ILE A 16 14.27 -15.59 39.87
CA ILE A 16 13.60 -14.30 39.65
C ILE A 16 14.63 -13.25 39.19
N LEU A 17 15.75 -13.13 39.91
CA LEU A 17 16.78 -12.13 39.62
C LEU A 17 17.38 -12.32 38.22
N VAL A 18 17.68 -13.57 37.83
CA VAL A 18 18.16 -13.89 36.49
C VAL A 18 17.12 -13.55 35.42
N SER A 19 15.84 -13.86 35.67
CA SER A 19 14.75 -13.56 34.73
C SER A 19 14.59 -12.05 34.50
N VAL A 20 14.67 -11.25 35.57
CA VAL A 20 14.64 -9.79 35.49
C VAL A 20 15.85 -9.28 34.71
N LEU A 21 17.05 -9.80 34.99
CA LEU A 21 18.28 -9.38 34.33
C LEU A 21 18.25 -9.60 32.81
N LEU A 22 17.66 -10.72 32.38
CA LEU A 22 17.49 -11.05 30.96
C LEU A 22 16.40 -10.22 30.27
N ALA A 23 15.41 -9.73 31.01
CA ALA A 23 14.34 -8.89 30.47
C ALA A 23 14.70 -7.39 30.41
N LEU A 24 15.66 -6.93 31.23
CA LEU A 24 16.14 -5.54 31.28
C LEU A 24 16.44 -4.92 29.89
N PRO A 25 17.14 -5.60 28.96
CA PRO A 25 17.47 -5.01 27.66
C PRO A 25 16.24 -4.61 26.83
N ASN A 26 15.09 -5.25 27.04
CA ASN A 26 13.86 -4.93 26.31
C ASN A 26 13.19 -3.63 26.78
N LEU A 27 13.61 -3.06 27.92
CA LEU A 27 13.10 -1.78 28.46
C LEU A 27 13.88 -0.56 27.96
N PHE A 28 15.08 -0.75 27.42
CA PHE A 28 15.94 0.34 26.95
C PHE A 28 15.79 0.55 25.44
N SER A 29 16.04 1.76 24.94
CA SER A 29 16.10 2.02 23.50
C SER A 29 17.44 1.51 22.91
N LYS A 30 17.47 1.21 21.60
CA LYS A 30 18.67 0.72 20.88
C LYS A 30 19.90 1.62 21.03
N GLU A 31 19.72 2.90 21.37
CA GLU A 31 20.78 3.87 21.58
C GLU A 31 21.39 3.76 22.98
N GLY A 32 20.58 3.62 24.04
CA GLY A 32 21.08 3.45 25.41
C GLY A 32 21.82 2.12 25.62
N LEU A 33 21.45 1.10 24.86
CA LEU A 33 22.08 -0.23 24.87
C LEU A 33 23.53 -0.23 24.33
N LYS A 34 23.91 0.73 23.49
CA LYS A 34 25.27 0.82 22.92
C LYS A 34 26.34 1.25 23.91
N HIS A 35 25.93 1.87 25.03
CA HIS A 35 26.84 2.32 26.08
C HIS A 35 27.10 1.26 27.15
N LEU A 36 26.47 0.08 27.05
CA LEU A 36 26.68 -1.00 27.99
C LEU A 36 27.93 -1.83 27.64
N PRO A 37 28.62 -2.39 28.65
CA PRO A 37 29.77 -3.27 28.42
C PRO A 37 29.43 -4.48 27.57
N SER A 38 30.39 -4.95 26.75
CA SER A 38 30.21 -6.08 25.83
C SER A 38 29.85 -7.43 26.47
N TRP A 39 29.98 -7.56 27.79
CA TRP A 39 29.62 -8.76 28.55
C TRP A 39 28.12 -8.83 28.92
N PHE A 40 27.38 -7.72 28.78
CA PHE A 40 25.94 -7.68 29.07
C PHE A 40 25.12 -8.07 27.83
N PRO A 41 24.00 -8.82 27.96
CA PRO A 41 23.21 -9.23 26.80
C PRO A 41 22.49 -8.03 26.16
N VAL A 42 23.13 -7.41 25.16
CA VAL A 42 22.61 -6.22 24.45
C VAL A 42 21.51 -6.59 23.43
N LYS A 43 21.27 -7.88 23.18
CA LYS A 43 20.37 -8.33 22.12
C LYS A 43 18.92 -8.29 22.59
N GLN A 44 18.21 -7.24 22.18
CA GLN A 44 16.77 -7.16 22.34
C GLN A 44 16.06 -8.26 21.55
N MET A 45 14.91 -8.70 22.03
CA MET A 45 14.07 -9.62 21.29
C MET A 45 13.59 -8.95 19.99
N THR A 46 13.66 -9.67 18.87
CA THR A 46 13.10 -9.18 17.60
C THR A 46 11.60 -9.04 17.76
N LEU A 47 11.09 -7.81 17.73
CA LEU A 47 9.66 -7.56 17.76
C LEU A 47 9.02 -8.13 16.50
N GLY A 48 7.87 -8.80 16.63
CA GLY A 48 7.09 -9.25 15.49
C GLY A 48 6.50 -8.07 14.69
N LEU A 49 6.04 -8.34 13.46
CA LEU A 49 5.49 -7.33 12.55
C LEU A 49 4.41 -6.44 13.19
N ASP A 50 3.54 -7.02 14.02
CA ASP A 50 2.46 -6.33 14.73
C ASP A 50 2.99 -5.30 15.76
N LEU A 51 4.11 -5.62 16.40
CA LEU A 51 4.77 -4.75 17.39
C LEU A 51 5.79 -3.79 16.75
N GLN A 52 6.12 -3.97 15.46
CA GLN A 52 6.98 -3.08 14.69
C GLN A 52 6.23 -1.90 14.05
N GLY A 53 4.89 -1.91 14.07
CA GLY A 53 4.08 -0.76 13.69
C GLY A 53 4.17 -0.36 12.22
N GLY A 54 4.25 -1.32 11.30
CA GLY A 54 4.36 -1.08 9.86
C GLY A 54 3.45 -2.01 9.06
N SER A 55 2.23 -1.56 8.75
CA SER A 55 1.36 -2.25 7.78
C SER A 55 1.97 -2.10 6.38
N HIS A 56 2.65 -3.14 5.91
CA HIS A 56 3.07 -3.24 4.50
C HIS A 56 1.88 -3.77 3.68
N ILE A 57 1.02 -2.86 3.23
CA ILE A 57 -0.03 -3.20 2.27
C ILE A 57 0.64 -3.37 0.90
N MET A 58 0.86 -4.62 0.49
CA MET A 58 1.23 -4.93 -0.90
C MET A 58 -0.03 -4.88 -1.77
N LEU A 59 -0.30 -3.72 -2.36
CA LEU A 59 -1.31 -3.58 -3.41
C LEU A 59 -0.76 -4.16 -4.71
N GLN A 60 -1.12 -5.41 -5.00
CA GLN A 60 -0.81 -6.03 -6.28
C GLN A 60 -1.77 -5.48 -7.35
N MET A 61 -1.43 -4.34 -7.95
CA MET A 61 -2.16 -3.78 -9.07
C MET A 61 -1.67 -4.43 -10.37
N GLN A 62 -2.53 -5.17 -11.05
CA GLN A 62 -2.21 -5.77 -12.35
C GLN A 62 -2.25 -4.67 -13.42
N ARG A 63 -1.21 -4.57 -14.26
CA ARG A 63 -1.14 -3.53 -15.31
C ARG A 63 -2.31 -3.60 -16.30
N SER A 64 -2.88 -4.79 -16.51
CA SER A 64 -4.07 -5.00 -17.34
C SER A 64 -5.29 -4.23 -16.84
N ASP A 65 -5.45 -4.15 -15.52
CA ASP A 65 -6.61 -3.50 -14.90
C ASP A 65 -6.52 -1.98 -15.08
N ILE A 66 -5.31 -1.42 -14.96
CA ILE A 66 -5.03 0.01 -15.21
C ILE A 66 -5.38 0.38 -16.66
N VAL A 67 -4.95 -0.45 -17.62
CA VAL A 67 -5.19 -0.17 -19.04
C VAL A 67 -6.69 -0.21 -19.35
N LYS A 68 -7.41 -1.20 -18.79
CA LYS A 68 -8.86 -1.32 -18.97
C LYS A 68 -9.60 -0.13 -18.35
N GLU A 69 -9.29 0.22 -17.11
CA GLU A 69 -9.91 1.35 -16.40
C GLU A 69 -9.65 2.67 -17.14
N ARG A 70 -8.42 2.87 -17.62
CA ARG A 70 -8.08 4.05 -18.42
C ARG A 70 -8.87 4.10 -19.73
N LEU A 71 -9.02 2.98 -20.42
CA LEU A 71 -9.76 2.88 -21.66
C LEU A 71 -11.26 3.14 -21.44
N ASP A 72 -11.84 2.59 -20.37
CA ASP A 72 -13.23 2.86 -19.98
C ASP A 72 -13.46 4.34 -19.61
N SER A 73 -12.50 4.96 -18.91
CA SER A 73 -12.54 6.39 -18.59
C SER A 73 -12.56 7.25 -19.86
N ILE A 74 -11.64 7.00 -20.80
CA ILE A 74 -11.55 7.79 -22.04
C ILE A 74 -12.81 7.60 -22.91
N VAL A 75 -13.38 6.39 -22.95
CA VAL A 75 -14.67 6.14 -23.62
C VAL A 75 -15.79 6.99 -22.99
N GLY A 76 -15.80 7.11 -21.66
CA GLY A 76 -16.70 8.01 -20.93
C GLY A 76 -16.50 9.48 -21.31
N ASP A 77 -15.26 9.94 -21.38
CA ASP A 77 -14.92 11.32 -21.73
C ASP A 77 -15.30 11.67 -23.18
N ILE A 78 -15.05 10.75 -24.13
CA ILE A 78 -15.46 10.90 -25.54
C ILE A 78 -16.98 11.04 -25.63
N ARG A 79 -17.72 10.20 -24.89
CA ARG A 79 -19.19 10.27 -24.83
C ARG A 79 -19.66 11.64 -24.34
N THR A 80 -19.05 12.16 -23.28
CA THR A 80 -19.41 13.46 -22.71
C THR A 80 -19.11 14.59 -23.69
N ASN A 81 -17.89 14.66 -24.23
CA ASN A 81 -17.49 15.72 -25.16
C ASN A 81 -18.33 15.75 -26.44
N LEU A 82 -18.64 14.59 -27.02
CA LEU A 82 -19.50 14.52 -28.21
C LEU A 82 -20.94 14.93 -27.90
N ARG A 83 -21.44 14.59 -26.71
CA ARG A 83 -22.79 15.00 -26.28
C ARG A 83 -22.87 16.50 -26.04
N ASP A 84 -21.88 17.09 -25.40
CA ASP A 84 -21.83 18.52 -25.11
C ASP A 84 -21.70 19.34 -26.41
N ALA A 85 -20.99 18.80 -27.42
CA ALA A 85 -20.94 19.35 -28.76
C ALA A 85 -22.20 19.08 -29.62
N ASN A 86 -23.23 18.40 -29.08
CA ASN A 86 -24.44 17.97 -29.79
C ASN A 86 -24.17 17.14 -31.05
N ILE A 87 -23.12 16.31 -31.04
CA ILE A 87 -22.71 15.47 -32.17
C ILE A 87 -23.29 14.07 -32.01
N ARG A 88 -24.01 13.60 -33.03
CA ARG A 88 -24.55 12.24 -33.06
C ARG A 88 -23.46 11.24 -33.46
N TYR A 89 -23.32 10.19 -32.66
CA TYR A 89 -22.35 9.13 -32.89
C TYR A 89 -22.96 7.74 -32.65
N THR A 90 -22.32 6.73 -33.24
CA THR A 90 -22.67 5.31 -33.12
C THR A 90 -21.42 4.47 -32.94
N GLY A 91 -21.56 3.27 -32.37
CA GLY A 91 -20.47 2.30 -32.27
C GLY A 91 -19.27 2.76 -31.46
N LEU A 92 -19.48 3.50 -30.37
CA LEU A 92 -18.42 3.90 -29.44
C LEU A 92 -17.95 2.67 -28.64
N SER A 93 -16.75 2.19 -28.91
CA SER A 93 -16.12 1.09 -28.17
C SER A 93 -14.61 1.29 -28.04
N GLY A 94 -14.05 0.87 -26.91
CA GLY A 94 -12.62 0.73 -26.74
C GLY A 94 -12.25 -0.76 -26.83
N THR A 95 -11.28 -1.11 -27.68
CA THR A 95 -10.82 -2.49 -27.87
C THR A 95 -9.31 -2.52 -27.84
N GLY A 96 -8.76 -3.32 -26.92
CA GLY A 96 -7.31 -3.41 -26.69
C GLY A 96 -6.74 -2.09 -26.19
N GLN A 97 -6.22 -1.28 -27.12
CA GLN A 97 -5.61 0.02 -26.83
C GLN A 97 -6.08 1.13 -27.79
N ALA A 98 -7.10 0.84 -28.60
CA ALA A 98 -7.69 1.80 -29.53
C ALA A 98 -9.15 2.05 -29.17
N ILE A 99 -9.62 3.28 -29.35
CA ILE A 99 -11.02 3.65 -29.21
C ILE A 99 -11.55 4.00 -30.59
N GLN A 100 -12.67 3.38 -30.95
CA GLN A 100 -13.35 3.60 -32.22
C GLN A 100 -14.70 4.25 -31.96
N VAL A 101 -15.02 5.25 -32.77
CA VAL A 101 -16.31 5.93 -32.75
C VAL A 101 -16.69 6.31 -34.17
N ARG A 102 -17.96 6.12 -34.53
CA ARG A 102 -18.49 6.50 -35.85
C ARG A 102 -19.37 7.73 -35.69
N ILE A 103 -19.02 8.81 -36.36
CA ILE A 103 -19.86 10.01 -36.41
C ILE A 103 -20.96 9.76 -37.45
N THR A 104 -22.22 10.06 -37.10
CA THR A 104 -23.37 9.81 -37.97
C THR A 104 -23.50 10.87 -39.06
N ASP A 105 -23.13 12.12 -38.76
CA ASP A 105 -23.20 13.25 -39.69
C ASP A 105 -21.80 13.58 -40.24
N VAL A 106 -21.65 13.53 -41.56
CA VAL A 106 -20.38 13.81 -42.25
C VAL A 106 -19.97 15.27 -42.10
N ALA A 107 -20.93 16.21 -41.99
CA ALA A 107 -20.64 17.63 -41.82
C ALA A 107 -20.09 17.96 -40.42
N GLN A 108 -20.31 17.09 -39.43
CA GLN A 108 -19.88 17.29 -38.05
C GLN A 108 -18.53 16.62 -37.72
N VAL A 109 -17.88 15.97 -38.69
CA VAL A 109 -16.61 15.26 -38.48
C VAL A 109 -15.50 16.21 -38.01
N ASP A 110 -15.41 17.42 -38.57
CA ASP A 110 -14.38 18.37 -38.17
C ASP A 110 -14.64 18.98 -36.78
N ALA A 111 -15.92 19.21 -36.45
CA ALA A 111 -16.33 19.61 -35.10
C ALA A 111 -16.02 18.51 -34.07
N ALA A 112 -16.26 17.24 -34.42
CA ALA A 112 -15.94 16.09 -33.57
C ALA A 112 -14.44 15.97 -33.33
N LYS A 113 -13.61 16.11 -34.38
CA LYS A 113 -12.15 16.12 -34.23
C LYS A 113 -11.70 17.22 -33.28
N LYS A 114 -12.26 18.43 -33.40
CA LYS A 114 -11.93 19.56 -32.51
C LYS A 114 -12.35 19.30 -31.06
N ALA A 115 -13.51 18.70 -30.83
CA ALA A 115 -14.00 18.36 -29.49
C ALA A 115 -13.15 17.26 -28.81
N LEU A 116 -12.57 16.34 -29.60
CA LEU A 116 -11.78 15.21 -29.11
C LEU A 116 -10.26 15.49 -29.04
N GLN A 117 -9.79 16.62 -29.58
CA GLN A 117 -8.38 17.03 -29.53
C GLN A 117 -7.84 17.11 -28.08
N SER A 118 -8.65 17.58 -27.13
CA SER A 118 -8.28 17.67 -25.71
C SER A 118 -7.94 16.32 -25.09
N LEU A 119 -8.61 15.24 -25.52
CA LEU A 119 -8.37 13.88 -25.02
C LEU A 119 -7.19 13.21 -25.73
N THR A 120 -6.83 13.68 -26.92
CA THR A 120 -5.73 13.13 -27.72
C THR A 120 -4.36 13.73 -27.32
N ASN A 121 -4.35 14.96 -26.82
CA ASN A 121 -3.13 15.69 -26.41
C ASN A 121 -2.60 15.27 -25.02
N LEU A 122 -3.20 14.30 -24.34
CA LEU A 122 -2.79 13.82 -23.02
C LEU A 122 -1.66 12.77 -23.07
N VAL A 123 -0.90 12.72 -24.18
CA VAL A 123 0.28 11.87 -24.37
C VAL A 123 1.52 12.73 -24.47
#